data_AF-A1YLE9-F1
#
_entry.id   AF-A1YLE9-F1
#
_cell.length_a   1.000
_cell.length_b   1.000
_cell.length_c   1.000
_cell.angle_alpha   90.00
_cell.angle_beta   90.00
_cell.angle_gamma   90.00
#
_symmetry.space_group_name_H-M   'P 1'
#
loop_
_entity.id
_entity.type
_entity.pdbx_description
1 polymer ?
#
loop_
_entity_poly.entity_id
_entity_poly.type
_entity_poly.pdbx_seq_one_letter_code
_entity_poly.pdbx_strand_id
1 'polypeptide(L)'
;MLTVDGAVNDLNYETYSSVFRPDRTNPNGCPIRGTFFVSHEYTNYQQGEDLYSRGHEIAVGSVSRRAGLEDEGEESWTGEMVTMREILTKFAGVRTEDLKGQRGPHLKPGREAQYEVLSAYGFTWDSTINNPPTKHLVWPYSLECKMPHECRAGSCPTRSFPGVWELPMNSHFKDTSFQGGFCPYLDQCNFSY
;
A
#
# COMPACT_ATOMS: atom_id res chain seq x y z
N MET A 1 -0.64 0.60 -11.75
CA MET A 1 -0.29 -0.41 -10.74
C MET A 1 -1.60 -0.96 -10.20
N LEU A 2 -1.81 -2.29 -10.25
CA LEU A 2 -2.98 -2.93 -9.63
C LEU A 2 -2.57 -3.39 -8.24
N THR A 3 -3.25 -2.91 -7.20
CA THR A 3 -2.96 -3.28 -5.82
C THR A 3 -4.17 -3.91 -5.17
N VAL A 4 -3.93 -4.85 -4.25
CA VAL A 4 -4.97 -5.47 -3.43
C VAL A 4 -4.55 -5.38 -1.97
N ASP A 5 -5.50 -5.03 -1.11
CA ASP A 5 -5.25 -4.79 0.31
C ASP A 5 -6.01 -5.81 1.16
N GLY A 6 -5.40 -6.24 2.26
CA GLY A 6 -6.04 -7.09 3.26
C GLY A 6 -5.57 -8.52 3.23
N ALA A 7 -6.40 -9.41 3.76
CA ALA A 7 -6.06 -10.81 3.90
C ALA A 7 -6.11 -11.55 2.56
N VAL A 8 -5.14 -12.42 2.30
CA VAL A 8 -5.18 -13.37 1.18
C VAL A 8 -5.64 -14.72 1.71
N ASN A 9 -6.76 -15.24 1.22
CA ASN A 9 -7.31 -16.52 1.68
C ASN A 9 -8.22 -17.17 0.62
N ASP A 10 -8.76 -18.34 0.99
CA ASP A 10 -9.55 -19.19 0.10
C ASP A 10 -10.77 -18.48 -0.52
N LEU A 11 -11.27 -17.40 0.09
CA LEU A 11 -12.42 -16.64 -0.44
C LEU A 11 -12.06 -15.77 -1.64
N ASN A 12 -10.80 -15.30 -1.72
CA ASN A 12 -10.38 -14.30 -2.70
C ASN A 12 -9.27 -14.78 -3.63
N TYR A 13 -8.57 -15.85 -3.25
CA TYR A 13 -7.42 -16.36 -3.99
C TYR A 13 -7.75 -16.81 -5.42
N GLU A 14 -8.88 -17.48 -5.63
CA GLU A 14 -9.32 -17.90 -6.97
C GLU A 14 -9.60 -16.69 -7.86
N THR A 15 -10.22 -15.64 -7.30
CA THR A 15 -10.44 -14.37 -8.00
C THR A 15 -9.11 -13.76 -8.44
N TYR A 16 -8.12 -13.68 -7.55
CA TYR A 16 -6.79 -13.16 -7.90
C TYR A 16 -6.13 -14.00 -9.00
N SER A 17 -6.21 -15.32 -8.91
CA SER A 17 -5.65 -16.23 -9.92
C SER A 17 -6.33 -16.10 -11.28
N SER A 18 -7.64 -15.82 -11.30
CA SER A 18 -8.38 -15.53 -12.54
C SER A 18 -7.99 -14.18 -13.17
N VAL A 19 -7.58 -13.21 -12.36
CA VAL A 19 -7.11 -11.89 -12.81
C VAL A 19 -5.70 -11.99 -13.37
N PHE A 20 -4.78 -12.64 -12.63
CA PHE A 20 -3.35 -12.75 -12.94
C PHE A 20 -3.00 -14.05 -13.67
N ARG A 21 -3.80 -14.41 -14.66
CA ARG A 21 -3.55 -15.61 -15.47
C ARG A 21 -2.25 -15.46 -16.30
N PRO A 22 -1.51 -16.56 -16.54
CA PRO A 22 -0.26 -16.52 -17.30
C PRO A 22 -0.39 -16.03 -18.75
N ASP A 23 -1.59 -16.15 -19.36
CA ASP A 23 -1.88 -15.72 -20.72
C ASP A 23 -2.08 -14.20 -20.86
N ARG A 24 -2.25 -13.48 -19.74
CA ARG A 24 -2.32 -12.02 -19.72
C ARG A 24 -0.92 -11.44 -19.57
N THR A 25 -0.38 -10.93 -20.66
CA THR A 25 1.00 -10.42 -20.72
C THR A 25 1.06 -8.93 -20.99
N ASN A 26 2.11 -8.30 -20.48
CA ASN A 26 2.52 -6.95 -20.85
C ASN A 26 3.11 -6.94 -22.27
N PRO A 27 3.28 -5.77 -22.91
CA PRO A 27 3.87 -5.66 -24.25
C PRO A 27 5.27 -6.26 -24.40
N ASN A 28 6.01 -6.46 -23.30
CA ASN A 28 7.31 -7.13 -23.28
C ASN A 28 7.22 -8.68 -23.21
N GLY A 29 6.00 -9.24 -23.24
CA GLY A 29 5.76 -10.69 -23.17
C GLY A 29 5.77 -11.27 -21.75
N CYS A 30 6.12 -10.50 -20.72
CA CYS A 30 6.05 -10.96 -19.33
C CYS A 30 4.60 -10.98 -18.84
N PRO A 31 4.18 -11.95 -18.01
CA PRO A 31 2.83 -11.94 -17.47
C PRO A 31 2.60 -10.73 -16.55
N ILE A 32 1.36 -10.24 -16.48
CA ILE A 32 1.00 -9.10 -15.64
C ILE A 32 1.18 -9.42 -14.15
N ARG A 33 1.52 -8.40 -13.36
CA ARG A 33 1.74 -8.50 -11.91
C ARG A 33 0.95 -7.42 -11.18
N GLY A 34 0.52 -7.74 -9.95
CA GLY A 34 0.03 -6.78 -8.98
C GLY A 34 0.88 -6.80 -7.70
N THR A 35 0.53 -5.88 -6.81
CA THR A 35 1.14 -5.72 -5.48
C THR A 35 0.09 -5.99 -4.41
N PHE A 36 0.41 -6.84 -3.43
CA PHE A 36 -0.51 -7.24 -2.36
C PHE A 36 -0.05 -6.66 -1.03
N PHE A 37 -0.82 -5.72 -0.46
CA PHE A 37 -0.60 -5.22 0.90
C PHE A 37 -1.28 -6.16 1.89
N VAL A 38 -0.54 -7.19 2.31
CA VAL A 38 -1.08 -8.28 3.10
C VAL A 38 -1.16 -7.90 4.57
N SER A 39 -2.32 -8.16 5.19
CA SER A 39 -2.53 -8.06 6.63
C SER A 39 -2.54 -9.42 7.31
N HIS A 40 -2.30 -9.48 8.63
CA HIS A 40 -2.15 -10.77 9.31
C HIS A 40 -3.46 -11.56 9.41
N GLU A 41 -4.51 -10.92 9.93
CA GLU A 41 -5.72 -11.63 10.35
C GLU A 41 -6.36 -12.38 9.16
N TYR A 42 -6.65 -13.67 9.34
CA TYR A 42 -7.24 -14.56 8.34
C TYR A 42 -6.45 -14.73 7.02
N THR A 43 -5.16 -14.39 6.98
CA THR A 43 -4.31 -14.69 5.82
C THR A 43 -3.84 -16.14 5.81
N ASN A 44 -4.06 -16.81 4.69
CA ASN A 44 -3.43 -18.08 4.35
C ASN A 44 -2.03 -17.80 3.75
N TYR A 45 -0.99 -17.97 4.54
CA TYR A 45 0.38 -17.64 4.11
C TYR A 45 0.92 -18.54 3.00
N GLN A 46 0.40 -19.77 2.84
CA GLN A 46 0.77 -20.62 1.71
C GLN A 46 0.33 -19.99 0.38
N GLN A 47 -0.83 -19.35 0.35
CA GLN A 47 -1.30 -18.61 -0.82
C GLN A 47 -0.52 -17.31 -1.05
N GLY A 48 -0.08 -16.65 0.03
CA GLY A 48 0.86 -15.54 -0.06
C GLY A 48 2.20 -15.95 -0.69
N GLU A 49 2.75 -17.09 -0.27
CA GLU A 49 3.96 -17.68 -0.83
C GLU A 49 3.79 -18.01 -2.32
N ASP A 50 2.66 -18.61 -2.70
CA ASP A 50 2.38 -18.90 -4.11
C ASP A 50 2.33 -17.63 -4.96
N LEU A 51 1.62 -16.58 -4.52
CA LEU A 51 1.58 -15.29 -5.22
C LEU A 51 2.99 -14.70 -5.39
N TYR A 52 3.79 -14.74 -4.33
CA TYR A 52 5.19 -14.32 -4.38
C TYR A 52 6.02 -15.15 -5.35
N SER A 53 5.88 -16.48 -5.35
CA SER A 53 6.59 -17.38 -6.27
C SER A 53 6.23 -17.14 -7.74
N ARG A 54 5.01 -16.67 -8.01
CA ARG A 54 4.55 -16.22 -9.34
C ARG A 54 5.10 -14.84 -9.73
N GLY A 55 5.85 -14.18 -8.86
CA GLY A 55 6.49 -12.90 -9.11
C GLY A 55 5.61 -11.68 -8.83
N HIS A 56 4.51 -11.86 -8.07
CA HIS A 56 3.78 -10.73 -7.51
C HIS A 56 4.58 -10.08 -6.39
N GLU A 57 4.42 -8.78 -6.23
CA GLU A 57 5.00 -8.09 -5.10
C GLU A 57 4.13 -8.32 -3.86
N ILE A 58 4.76 -8.73 -2.78
CA ILE A 58 4.13 -8.77 -1.46
C ILE A 58 4.64 -7.56 -0.68
N ALA A 59 3.72 -6.76 -0.16
CA ALA A 59 3.98 -5.57 0.62
C ALA A 59 3.24 -5.65 1.96
N VAL A 60 3.62 -4.80 2.90
CA VAL A 60 3.13 -4.85 4.29
C VAL A 60 1.84 -4.02 4.45
N GLY A 61 0.79 -4.63 5.00
CA GLY A 61 -0.52 -3.99 5.22
C GLY A 61 -0.98 -3.92 6.69
N SER A 62 -0.04 -3.92 7.65
CA SER A 62 -0.25 -3.99 9.12
C SER A 62 -0.77 -5.33 9.65
N VAL A 63 -0.46 -5.62 10.92
CA VAL A 63 -0.94 -6.83 11.61
C VAL A 63 -2.45 -6.76 11.86
N SER A 64 -2.91 -5.73 12.58
CA SER A 64 -4.29 -5.64 13.07
C SER A 64 -5.23 -4.83 12.18
N ARG A 65 -4.68 -3.98 11.31
CA ARG A 65 -5.42 -2.96 10.55
C ARG A 65 -6.29 -2.05 11.43
N ARG A 66 -5.94 -1.86 12.70
CA ARG A 66 -6.74 -1.05 13.62
C ARG A 66 -6.80 0.42 13.19
N ALA A 67 -7.93 1.06 13.46
CA ALA A 67 -8.07 2.51 13.35
C ALA A 67 -7.32 3.24 14.47
N GLY A 68 -6.91 4.49 14.23
CA GLY A 68 -6.25 5.34 15.22
C GLY A 68 -4.73 5.19 15.24
N LEU A 69 -4.15 4.29 14.43
CA LEU A 69 -2.71 4.13 14.32
C LEU A 69 -2.02 5.43 13.86
N GLU A 70 -2.74 6.29 13.14
CA GLU A 70 -2.24 7.56 12.63
C GLU A 70 -1.78 8.56 13.71
N ASP A 71 -2.29 8.43 14.93
CA ASP A 71 -1.98 9.31 16.06
C ASP A 71 -1.09 8.63 17.11
N GLU A 72 -0.59 7.43 16.80
CA GLU A 72 0.24 6.63 17.70
C GLU A 72 1.74 6.80 17.42
N GLY A 73 2.58 6.46 18.41
CA GLY A 73 4.03 6.59 18.32
C GLY A 73 4.74 5.46 17.54
N GLU A 74 6.05 5.61 17.40
CA GLU A 74 6.94 4.68 16.67
C GLU A 74 6.83 3.23 17.15
N GLU A 75 6.63 3.01 18.46
CA GLU A 75 6.48 1.66 19.04
C GLU A 75 5.25 0.94 18.45
N SER A 76 4.12 1.63 18.34
CA SER A 76 2.91 1.08 17.74
C SER A 76 3.09 0.81 16.25
N TRP A 77 3.72 1.73 15.52
CA TRP A 77 4.02 1.54 14.09
C TRP A 77 5.00 0.39 13.86
N THR A 78 5.97 0.20 14.75
CA THR A 78 6.90 -0.94 14.72
C THR A 78 6.17 -2.25 14.93
N GLY A 79 5.32 -2.32 15.97
CA GLY A 79 4.50 -3.50 16.27
C GLY A 79 3.49 -3.87 15.17
N GLU A 80 3.10 -2.91 14.34
CA GLU A 80 2.18 -3.14 13.22
C GLU A 80 2.90 -3.45 11.90
N MET A 81 3.93 -2.70 11.53
CA MET A 81 4.56 -2.81 10.22
C MET A 81 5.77 -3.72 10.21
N VAL A 82 6.66 -3.57 11.18
CA VAL A 82 7.88 -4.39 11.25
C VAL A 82 7.52 -5.82 11.62
N THR A 83 6.64 -6.02 12.60
CA THR A 83 6.15 -7.35 12.96
C THR A 83 5.43 -8.02 11.78
N MET A 84 4.60 -7.30 11.02
CA MET A 84 3.95 -7.88 9.83
C MET A 84 4.97 -8.32 8.77
N ARG A 85 6.07 -7.57 8.59
CA ARG A 85 7.19 -7.97 7.71
C ARG A 85 7.87 -9.26 8.18
N GLU A 86 8.08 -9.41 9.48
CA GLU A 86 8.64 -10.64 10.07
C GLU A 86 7.70 -11.84 9.89
N ILE A 87 6.40 -11.62 10.08
CA ILE A 87 5.36 -12.62 9.88
C ILE A 87 5.37 -13.10 8.41
N LEU A 88 5.38 -12.19 7.44
CA LEU A 88 5.44 -12.55 6.01
C LEU A 88 6.72 -13.31 5.66
N THR A 89 7.86 -12.89 6.22
CA THR A 89 9.13 -13.60 6.02
C THR A 89 9.05 -15.02 6.56
N LYS A 90 8.52 -15.20 7.77
CA LYS A 90 8.51 -16.48 8.47
C LYS A 90 7.48 -17.45 7.93
N PHE A 91 6.26 -16.97 7.62
CA PHE A 91 5.13 -17.84 7.32
C PHE A 91 4.80 -17.94 5.83
N ALA A 92 5.14 -16.92 5.02
CA ALA A 92 4.95 -16.95 3.56
C ALA A 92 6.27 -17.07 2.77
N GLY A 93 7.42 -17.24 3.45
CA GLY A 93 8.71 -17.45 2.79
C GLY A 93 9.19 -16.27 1.94
N VAL A 94 8.58 -15.10 2.05
CA VAL A 94 8.97 -13.91 1.29
C VAL A 94 10.31 -13.42 1.82
N ARG A 95 11.27 -13.14 0.93
CA ARG A 95 12.57 -12.63 1.37
C ARG A 95 12.40 -11.24 1.97
N THR A 96 13.03 -10.98 3.11
CA THR A 96 12.94 -9.68 3.79
C THR A 96 13.41 -8.53 2.90
N GLU A 97 14.38 -8.77 2.01
CA GLU A 97 14.88 -7.80 1.04
C GLU A 97 13.86 -7.41 -0.05
N ASP A 98 12.85 -8.25 -0.29
CA ASP A 98 11.78 -7.98 -1.26
C ASP A 98 10.55 -7.31 -0.61
N LEU A 99 10.43 -7.35 0.73
CA LEU A 99 9.39 -6.66 1.50
C LEU A 99 9.72 -5.17 1.70
N LYS A 100 9.73 -4.43 0.59
CA LYS A 100 10.18 -3.02 0.52
C LYS A 100 9.07 -2.00 0.75
N GLY A 101 7.85 -2.37 0.41
CA GLY A 101 6.69 -1.51 0.40
C GLY A 101 5.78 -1.70 1.60
N GLN A 102 5.08 -0.63 1.98
CA GLN A 102 4.02 -0.68 2.96
C GLN A 102 2.83 0.21 2.61
N ARG A 103 1.71 -0.04 3.26
CA ARG A 103 0.54 0.83 3.25
C ARG A 103 -0.08 0.83 4.64
N GLY A 104 -0.18 2.03 5.20
CA GLY A 104 -0.85 2.33 6.45
C GLY A 104 -2.34 1.99 6.39
N PRO A 105 -2.92 1.52 7.52
CA PRO A 105 -4.32 1.15 7.57
C PRO A 105 -5.23 2.34 7.25
N HIS A 106 -6.32 2.07 6.54
CA HIS A 106 -7.34 3.04 6.16
C HIS A 106 -6.85 4.26 5.36
N LEU A 107 -5.67 4.19 4.74
CA LEU A 107 -5.04 5.31 4.03
C LEU A 107 -4.88 6.56 4.91
N LYS A 108 -4.55 6.34 6.18
CA LYS A 108 -4.24 7.40 7.13
C LYS A 108 -2.74 7.38 7.44
N PRO A 109 -1.98 8.35 6.92
CA PRO A 109 -0.56 8.46 7.24
C PRO A 109 -0.36 8.71 8.75
N GLY A 110 0.69 8.16 9.35
CA GLY A 110 1.01 8.22 10.78
C GLY A 110 1.99 9.30 11.17
N ARG A 111 1.75 10.52 10.70
CA ARG A 111 2.53 11.73 10.98
C ARG A 111 4.01 11.46 10.74
N GLU A 112 4.86 11.74 11.71
CA GLU A 112 6.29 11.50 11.66
C GLU A 112 6.64 10.04 12.00
N ALA A 113 5.91 9.44 12.94
CA ALA A 113 6.21 8.14 13.52
C ALA A 113 6.20 7.01 12.48
N GLN A 114 5.24 7.02 11.55
CA GLN A 114 5.23 6.06 10.42
C GLN A 114 6.57 6.08 9.68
N TYR A 115 7.03 7.26 9.27
CA TYR A 115 8.17 7.42 8.38
C TYR A 115 9.51 7.31 9.11
N GLU A 116 9.55 7.59 10.42
CA GLU A 116 10.68 7.22 11.30
C GLU A 116 10.88 5.71 11.30
N VAL A 117 9.82 4.94 11.46
CA VAL A 117 9.87 3.47 11.38
C VAL A 117 10.28 3.00 9.98
N LEU A 118 9.75 3.59 8.91
CA LEU A 118 10.17 3.21 7.55
C LEU A 118 11.65 3.42 7.31
N SER A 119 12.16 4.60 7.70
CA SER A 119 13.56 4.95 7.55
C SER A 119 14.45 4.07 8.42
N ALA A 120 14.08 3.82 9.69
CA ALA A 120 14.88 3.04 10.63
C ALA A 120 14.97 1.55 10.24
N TYR A 121 13.90 1.00 9.67
CA TYR A 121 13.79 -0.42 9.35
C TYR A 121 14.00 -0.75 7.87
N GLY A 122 14.41 0.23 7.05
CA GLY A 122 14.82 0.02 5.66
C GLY A 122 13.67 -0.26 4.68
N PHE A 123 12.46 0.22 4.97
CA PHE A 123 11.41 0.27 3.95
C PHE A 123 11.78 1.30 2.89
N THR A 124 11.58 0.96 1.62
CA THR A 124 11.95 1.84 0.51
C THR A 124 10.81 2.77 0.12
N TRP A 125 9.57 2.30 0.27
CA TRP A 125 8.42 3.06 -0.21
C TRP A 125 7.15 2.86 0.60
N ASP A 126 6.34 3.92 0.65
CA ASP A 126 5.00 3.99 1.21
C ASP A 126 3.98 4.28 0.11
N SER A 127 2.76 3.76 0.25
CA SER A 127 1.63 4.14 -0.61
C SER A 127 0.39 4.34 0.25
N THR A 128 0.51 5.22 1.24
CA THR A 128 -0.58 5.56 2.16
C THR A 128 -1.17 6.93 1.84
N ILE A 129 -0.35 7.86 1.35
CA ILE A 129 -0.77 9.23 1.14
C ILE A 129 -1.65 9.31 -0.10
N ASN A 130 -2.87 9.81 0.10
CA ASN A 130 -3.82 10.09 -0.97
C ASN A 130 -3.66 11.53 -1.49
N ASN A 131 -3.70 11.65 -2.82
CA ASN A 131 -3.75 12.94 -3.50
C ASN A 131 -5.19 13.19 -3.99
N PRO A 132 -5.82 14.33 -3.64
CA PRO A 132 -7.12 14.69 -4.19
C PRO A 132 -7.04 14.88 -5.72
N PRO A 133 -8.17 14.80 -6.45
CA PRO A 133 -8.20 15.04 -7.88
C PRO A 133 -7.62 16.40 -8.23
N THR A 134 -6.67 16.41 -9.15
CA THR A 134 -6.02 17.59 -9.67
C THR A 134 -5.94 17.49 -11.18
N LYS A 135 -5.69 18.62 -11.85
CA LYS A 135 -5.54 18.66 -13.32
C LYS A 135 -4.39 17.76 -13.82
N HIS A 136 -3.36 17.61 -13.00
CA HIS A 136 -2.17 16.81 -13.30
C HIS A 136 -1.93 15.82 -12.18
N LEU A 137 -1.86 14.53 -12.54
CA LEU A 137 -1.57 13.47 -11.58
C LEU A 137 -0.20 13.69 -10.93
N VAL A 138 -0.10 13.35 -9.65
CA VAL A 138 1.16 13.41 -8.91
C VAL A 138 1.93 12.11 -9.17
N TRP A 139 3.18 12.26 -9.61
CA TRP A 139 4.11 11.14 -9.76
C TRP A 139 4.74 10.75 -8.42
N PRO A 140 5.25 9.52 -8.27
CA PRO A 140 6.02 9.15 -7.09
C PRO A 140 7.14 10.14 -6.79
N TYR A 141 7.36 10.43 -5.51
CA TYR A 141 8.34 11.41 -5.05
C TYR A 141 9.06 10.92 -3.80
N SER A 142 10.32 11.33 -3.60
CA SER A 142 11.03 11.07 -2.35
C SER A 142 10.53 12.02 -1.25
N LEU A 143 10.52 11.54 -0.01
CA LEU A 143 10.21 12.34 1.17
C LEU A 143 11.43 13.14 1.69
N GLU A 144 12.44 13.35 0.85
CA GLU A 144 13.58 14.24 1.14
C GLU A 144 13.17 15.70 1.19
N CYS A 145 12.15 16.04 0.40
CA CYS A 145 11.61 17.38 0.27
C CYS A 145 10.16 17.41 0.73
N LYS A 146 9.65 18.63 0.92
CA LYS A 146 8.23 18.86 1.18
C LYS A 146 7.37 18.22 0.10
N MET A 147 6.29 17.57 0.52
CA MET A 147 5.30 16.97 -0.37
C MET A 147 4.79 17.99 -1.43
N PRO A 148 4.64 17.58 -2.70
CA PRO A 148 4.25 18.46 -3.80
C PRO A 148 2.73 18.69 -3.91
N HIS A 149 1.95 18.26 -2.92
CA HIS A 149 0.50 18.41 -2.89
C HIS A 149 -0.03 18.58 -1.46
N GLU A 150 -1.30 18.92 -1.35
CA GLU A 150 -1.97 19.07 -0.07
C GLU A 150 -2.13 17.72 0.65
N CYS A 151 -1.89 17.71 1.96
CA CYS A 151 -2.21 16.59 2.83
C CYS A 151 -3.65 16.70 3.33
N ARG A 152 -4.58 16.01 2.67
CA ARG A 152 -5.98 16.02 3.10
C ARG A 152 -6.24 15.21 4.37
N ALA A 153 -5.43 14.18 4.62
CA ALA A 153 -5.56 13.34 5.81
C ALA A 153 -5.23 14.07 7.12
N GLY A 154 -4.48 15.19 7.07
CA GLY A 154 -4.08 15.96 8.25
C GLY A 154 -2.99 15.29 9.11
N SER A 155 -2.53 14.12 8.71
CA SER A 155 -1.57 13.29 9.43
C SER A 155 -0.36 12.90 8.57
N CYS A 156 -0.06 13.64 7.51
CA CYS A 156 1.13 13.41 6.66
C CYS A 156 2.41 13.90 7.35
N PRO A 157 3.60 13.42 6.91
CA PRO A 157 4.86 13.86 7.46
C PRO A 157 5.20 15.28 7.00
N THR A 158 5.94 16.00 7.83
CA THR A 158 6.40 17.37 7.61
C THR A 158 7.92 17.49 7.60
N ARG A 159 8.64 16.57 8.26
CA ARG A 159 10.10 16.48 8.17
C ARG A 159 10.55 15.70 6.93
N SER A 160 11.86 15.74 6.68
CA SER A 160 12.50 15.01 5.59
C SER A 160 12.89 13.59 6.02
N PHE A 161 12.60 12.62 5.16
CA PHE A 161 12.95 11.20 5.30
C PHE A 161 13.72 10.72 4.06
N PRO A 162 15.05 10.91 4.03
CA PRO A 162 15.87 10.49 2.90
C PRO A 162 15.79 9.00 2.59
N GLY A 163 15.73 8.67 1.29
CA GLY A 163 15.61 7.29 0.83
C GLY A 163 14.21 6.67 0.89
N VAL A 164 13.24 7.31 1.55
CA VAL A 164 11.84 6.86 1.57
C VAL A 164 11.08 7.51 0.42
N TRP A 165 10.41 6.70 -0.39
CA TRP A 165 9.56 7.14 -1.49
C TRP A 165 8.09 7.08 -1.13
N GLU A 166 7.32 8.08 -1.54
CA GLU A 166 5.87 8.00 -1.56
C GLU A 166 5.42 7.64 -2.99
N LEU A 167 4.56 6.63 -3.09
CA LEU A 167 3.78 6.30 -4.27
C LEU A 167 2.34 6.78 -4.01
N PRO A 168 2.04 8.06 -4.28
CA PRO A 168 0.80 8.67 -3.83
C PRO A 168 -0.40 8.07 -4.57
N MET A 169 -1.48 7.86 -3.83
CA MET A 169 -2.73 7.39 -4.39
C MET A 169 -3.51 8.55 -5.00
N ASN A 170 -3.34 8.76 -6.30
CA ASN A 170 -4.15 9.70 -7.06
C ASN A 170 -5.61 9.23 -7.07
N SER A 171 -6.49 10.04 -6.48
CA SER A 171 -7.90 9.66 -6.33
C SER A 171 -8.62 9.58 -7.66
N HIS A 172 -9.47 8.56 -7.80
CA HIS A 172 -10.42 8.46 -8.90
C HIS A 172 -11.54 9.47 -8.73
N PHE A 173 -12.05 9.98 -9.85
CA PHE A 173 -13.11 10.98 -9.88
C PHE A 173 -14.06 10.72 -11.06
N LYS A 174 -15.29 11.22 -10.95
CA LYS A 174 -16.35 10.96 -11.94
C LYS A 174 -16.18 11.78 -13.23
N ASP A 175 -15.95 13.08 -13.08
CA ASP A 175 -15.81 13.99 -14.20
C ASP A 175 -14.68 15.02 -13.99
N THR A 176 -14.27 15.66 -15.08
CA THR A 176 -13.20 16.67 -15.09
C THR A 176 -13.58 18.00 -14.45
N SER A 177 -14.85 18.19 -14.07
CA SER A 177 -15.29 19.31 -13.23
C SER A 177 -15.01 19.06 -11.75
N PHE A 178 -14.60 17.84 -11.38
CA PHE A 178 -14.32 17.38 -10.01
C PHE A 178 -15.53 17.53 -9.07
N GLN A 179 -16.73 17.64 -9.63
CA GLN A 179 -17.98 17.67 -8.90
C GLN A 179 -18.49 16.23 -8.70
N GLY A 180 -19.05 15.93 -7.53
CA GLY A 180 -19.58 14.59 -7.22
C GLY A 180 -18.63 13.66 -6.46
N GLY A 181 -17.55 14.19 -5.87
CA GLY A 181 -16.67 13.44 -4.97
C GLY A 181 -15.52 12.69 -5.66
N PHE A 182 -14.70 12.03 -4.86
CA PHE A 182 -13.57 11.23 -5.31
C PHE A 182 -13.28 10.10 -4.32
N CYS A 183 -12.53 9.11 -4.79
CA CYS A 183 -12.27 7.88 -4.06
C CYS A 183 -10.83 7.42 -4.31
N PRO A 184 -10.03 7.17 -3.26
CA PRO A 184 -8.69 6.62 -3.42
C PRO A 184 -8.73 5.11 -3.76
N TYR A 185 -9.70 4.36 -3.21
CA TYR A 185 -9.97 2.98 -3.61
C TYR A 185 -11.17 2.89 -4.56
N LEU A 186 -11.13 1.92 -5.47
CA LEU A 186 -12.19 1.70 -6.45
C LEU A 186 -13.53 1.25 -5.83
N ASP A 187 -13.49 0.50 -4.74
CA ASP A 187 -14.69 0.04 -4.01
C ASP A 187 -15.36 1.16 -3.19
N GLN A 188 -14.65 2.24 -2.92
CA GLN A 188 -15.17 3.45 -2.27
C GLN A 188 -15.80 4.44 -3.24
N CYS A 189 -15.74 4.17 -4.55
CA CYS A 189 -16.28 5.03 -5.58
C CYS A 189 -17.80 4.93 -5.67
N ASN A 190 -18.50 5.50 -4.69
CA ASN A 190 -19.94 5.66 -4.73
C ASN A 190 -20.31 6.99 -5.39
N PHE A 191 -20.21 7.05 -6.72
CA PHE A 191 -20.63 8.21 -7.51
C PHE A 191 -22.14 8.19 -7.80
N SER A 192 -22.96 7.86 -6.81
CA SER A 192 -24.42 7.96 -6.94
C SER A 192 -24.82 9.43 -6.95
N TYR A 193 -25.58 9.82 -7.97
CA TYR A 193 -26.27 11.11 -8.05
C TYR A 193 -27.52 11.08 -7.16
#